data_AF-A0A0G1PVY3-F1
#
_entry.id   AF-A0A0G1PVY3-F1
#
_cell.length_a   1.000
_cell.length_b   1.000
_cell.length_c   1.000
_cell.angle_alpha   90.00
_cell.angle_beta   90.00
_cell.angle_gamma   90.00
#
_symmetry.space_group_name_H-M   'P 1'
#
loop_
_entity.id
_entity.type
_entity.pdbx_description
1 polymer ?
#
loop_
_entity_poly.entity_id
_entity_poly.type
_entity_poly.pdbx_seq_one_letter_code
_entity_poly.pdbx_strand_id
1 'polypeptide(L)' 'PEKDYGIIKKELEHYSKELAEKTEYVFLSKSDVVPAEEIKKKITALKKIHKNVFAVSVCNWDSLEKVKSILNKIKAKK' A
#
# COMPACT_ATOMS: atom_id res chain seq x y z
N PRO A 1 4.50 5.18 9.94
CA PRO A 1 4.29 4.37 8.72
C PRO A 1 5.54 4.29 7.82
N GLU A 2 6.29 5.38 7.65
CA GLU A 2 7.50 5.40 6.81
C GLU A 2 8.62 4.48 7.34
N LYS A 3 8.86 4.55 8.66
CA LYS A 3 9.82 3.66 9.34
C LYS A 3 9.42 2.19 9.22
N ASP A 4 8.15 1.87 9.47
CA ASP A 4 7.62 0.51 9.42
C ASP A 4 7.75 -0.07 8.01
N TYR A 5 7.37 0.71 6.99
CA TYR A 5 7.56 0.35 5.59
C TYR A 5 9.03 0.01 5.29
N GLY A 6 9.97 0.84 5.73
CA GLY A 6 11.39 0.62 5.50
C GLY A 6 11.93 -0.65 6.16
N ILE A 7 11.39 -1.03 7.34
CA ILE A 7 11.75 -2.28 8.01
C ILE A 7 11.24 -3.48 7.20
N ILE A 8 9.95 -3.49 6.85
CA ILE A 8 9.35 -4.57 6.06
C ILE A 8 10.06 -4.74 4.71
N LYS A 9 10.42 -3.63 4.04
CA LYS A 9 11.12 -3.70 2.75
C LYS A 9 12.49 -4.39 2.89
N LYS A 10 13.25 -4.05 3.92
CA LYS A 10 14.55 -4.69 4.20
C LYS A 10 14.40 -6.16 4.54
N GLU A 11 13.37 -6.54 5.28
CA GLU A 11 13.08 -7.95 5.59
C GLU A 11 12.75 -8.74 4.32
N LEU A 12 11.93 -8.17 3.42
CA LEU A 12 11.61 -8.79 2.13
C LEU A 12 12.85 -8.93 1.23
N GLU A 13 13.69 -7.89 1.16
CA GLU A 13 14.97 -7.89 0.44
C GLU A 13 15.94 -8.94 1.00
N HIS A 14 15.99 -9.08 2.32
CA HIS A 14 16.83 -10.07 2.99
C HIS A 14 16.34 -11.50 2.72
N TYR A 15 15.03 -11.72 2.67
CA TYR A 15 14.45 -13.03 2.40
C TYR A 15 14.62 -13.47 0.95
N SER A 16 14.36 -12.59 -0.02
CA SER A 16 14.55 -12.89 -1.45
C SER A 16 14.67 -11.62 -2.29
N LYS A 17 15.74 -11.54 -3.08
CA LYS A 17 15.95 -10.43 -4.04
C LYS A 17 14.81 -10.33 -5.06
N GLU A 18 14.25 -11.45 -5.50
CA GLU A 18 13.13 -11.46 -6.45
C GLU A 18 11.85 -10.82 -5.88
N LEU A 19 11.64 -10.87 -4.56
CA LEU A 19 10.51 -10.18 -3.92
C LEU A 19 10.69 -8.67 -3.91
N ALA A 20 11.94 -8.19 -3.81
CA ALA A 20 12.23 -6.77 -3.82
C ALA A 20 11.96 -6.12 -5.19
N GLU A 21 12.18 -6.88 -6.27
CA GLU A 21 12.02 -6.43 -7.66
C GLU A 21 10.57 -6.49 -8.17
N LYS A 22 9.69 -7.24 -7.49
CA LYS A 22 8.27 -7.32 -7.87
C LYS A 22 7.57 -5.97 -7.69
N THR A 23 6.58 -5.72 -8.55
CA THR A 23 5.75 -4.51 -8.44
C THR A 23 5.03 -4.50 -7.09
N GLU A 24 5.34 -3.48 -6.29
CA GLU A 24 4.79 -3.33 -4.96
C GLU A 24 3.61 -2.35 -4.96
N TYR A 25 2.67 -2.57 -4.04
CA TYR A 25 1.55 -1.70 -3.76
C TYR A 25 1.41 -1.56 -2.24
N VAL A 26 1.46 -0.34 -1.75
CA VAL A 26 1.37 -0.05 -0.31
C VAL A 26 -0.05 0.38 0.02
N PHE A 27 -0.68 -0.35 0.95
CA PHE A 27 -2.02 -0.07 1.41
C PHE A 27 -2.01 0.40 2.87
N LEU A 28 -2.44 1.65 3.11
CA LEU A 28 -2.68 2.17 4.45
C LEU A 28 -4.06 1.72 4.93
N SER A 29 -4.11 0.64 5.71
CA SER A 29 -5.34 0.05 6.26
C SER A 29 -5.95 0.88 7.41
N LYS A 30 -7.19 0.55 7.80
CA LYS A 30 -7.93 1.16 8.92
C LYS A 30 -8.06 2.68 8.79
N SER A 31 -8.19 3.15 7.55
CA SER A 31 -8.31 4.58 7.26
C SER A 31 -9.60 5.19 7.82
N ASP A 32 -10.58 4.38 8.19
CA ASP A 32 -11.84 4.79 8.84
C ASP A 32 -11.67 5.31 10.28
N VAL A 33 -10.62 4.88 10.99
CA VAL A 33 -10.41 5.22 12.41
C VAL A 33 -9.71 6.58 12.57
N VAL A 34 -9.28 7.20 11.47
CA VAL A 34 -8.42 8.38 11.46
C VAL A 34 -9.08 9.48 10.61
N PRO A 35 -8.99 10.77 10.99
CA PRO A 35 -9.52 11.86 10.17
C PRO A 35 -8.89 11.93 8.77
N ALA A 36 -9.68 12.40 7.79
CA ALA A 36 -9.26 12.51 6.39
C ALA A 36 -7.97 13.32 6.18
N GLU A 37 -7.76 14.37 6.97
CA GLU A 37 -6.55 15.20 6.91
C GLU A 37 -5.29 14.42 7.31
N GLU A 38 -5.39 13.61 8.36
CA GLU A 38 -4.29 12.76 8.82
C GLU A 38 -3.98 11.64 7.83
N ILE A 39 -5.02 11.03 7.25
CA ILE A 39 -4.84 10.04 6.17
C ILE A 39 -4.07 10.69 5.02
N LYS A 40 -4.47 11.89 4.59
CA LYS A 40 -3.83 12.60 3.48
C LYS A 40 -2.36 12.91 3.79
N LYS A 41 -2.03 13.33 5.02
CA LYS A 41 -0.65 13.53 5.47
C LYS A 41 0.17 12.23 5.40
N LYS A 42 -0.36 11.13 5.95
CA LYS A 42 0.30 9.81 5.96
C LYS A 42 0.51 9.24 4.56
N ILE A 43 -0.50 9.35 3.68
CA ILE A 43 -0.38 8.96 2.26
C ILE A 43 0.67 9.82 1.56
N THR A 44 0.68 11.13 1.77
CA THR A 44 1.63 12.03 1.11
C THR A 44 3.07 11.72 1.52
N ALA A 45 3.30 11.42 2.80
CA ALA A 45 4.60 10.99 3.30
C ALA A 45 5.04 9.67 2.66
N LEU A 46 4.17 8.65 2.67
CA LEU A 46 4.44 7.37 2.02
C LEU A 46 4.66 7.50 0.50
N LYS A 47 3.95 8.42 -0.17
CA LYS A 47 4.10 8.68 -1.62
C LYS A 47 5.45 9.25 -2.01
N LYS A 48 6.17 9.88 -1.08
CA LYS A 48 7.56 10.32 -1.30
C LYS A 48 8.52 9.14 -1.37
N ILE A 49 8.17 8.02 -0.74
CA ILE A 49 8.98 6.80 -0.68
C ILE A 49 8.59 5.84 -1.79
N HIS A 50 7.29 5.62 -2.00
CA HIS A 50 6.76 4.69 -2.99
C HIS A 50 5.62 5.31 -3.80
N LYS A 51 5.61 5.13 -5.13
CA LYS A 51 4.60 5.79 -6.00
C LYS A 51 3.19 5.21 -5.84
N ASN A 52 3.08 3.90 -5.63
CA ASN A 52 1.80 3.19 -5.53
C ASN A 52 1.37 3.07 -4.06
N VAL A 53 0.75 4.12 -3.52
CA VAL A 53 0.23 4.14 -2.15
C VAL A 53 -1.26 4.51 -2.15
N PHE A 54 -2.07 3.68 -1.50
CA PHE A 54 -3.53 3.84 -1.42
C PHE A 54 -4.00 3.66 0.02
N ALA A 55 -5.05 4.37 0.44
CA ALA A 55 -5.75 4.03 1.67
C ALA A 55 -6.81 2.97 1.42
N VAL A 56 -7.01 2.09 2.39
CA VAL A 56 -8.06 1.08 2.37
C VAL A 56 -8.74 0.98 3.74
N SER A 57 -10.06 0.82 3.72
CA SER A 57 -10.86 0.49 4.90
C SER A 57 -11.73 -0.71 4.58
N VAL A 58 -11.83 -1.65 5.52
CA VAL A 58 -12.69 -2.83 5.39
C VAL A 58 -14.17 -2.44 5.49
N CYS A 59 -14.48 -1.37 6.21
CA CYS A 59 -15.83 -0.84 6.35
C CYS A 59 -16.30 -0.04 5.12
N ASN A 60 -15.40 0.26 4.16
CA ASN A 60 -15.72 1.03 2.97
C ASN A 60 -15.61 0.17 1.70
N TRP A 61 -16.77 -0.19 1.14
CA TRP A 61 -16.87 -1.01 -0.05
C TRP A 61 -16.12 -0.43 -1.26
N ASP A 62 -16.19 0.89 -1.47
CA ASP A 62 -15.55 1.59 -2.59
C ASP A 62 -14.01 1.45 -2.54
N SER A 63 -13.45 1.40 -1.33
CA SER A 63 -12.01 1.17 -1.14
C SER A 63 -11.61 -0.26 -1.48
N LEU A 64 -12.45 -1.25 -1.15
CA LEU A 64 -12.21 -2.65 -1.48
C LEU A 64 -12.32 -2.90 -2.98
N GLU A 65 -13.25 -2.24 -3.66
CA GLU A 65 -13.40 -2.35 -5.12
C GLU A 65 -12.16 -1.84 -5.86
N LYS A 66 -11.54 -0.75 -5.38
CA LYS A 66 -10.26 -0.26 -5.91
C LYS A 66 -9.15 -1.30 -5.77
N VAL A 67 -9.02 -1.94 -4.61
CA VAL A 67 -8.03 -3.00 -4.38
C VAL A 67 -8.30 -4.18 -5.33
N LYS A 68 -9.56 -4.61 -5.44
CA LYS A 68 -9.97 -5.69 -6.35
C LYS A 68 -9.60 -5.37 -7.81
N SER A 69 -9.82 -4.14 -8.25
CA SER A 69 -9.46 -3.69 -9.60
C SER A 69 -7.93 -3.75 -9.83
N ILE A 70 -7.13 -3.30 -8.86
CA ILE A 70 -5.67 -3.40 -8.92
C ILE A 70 -5.22 -4.86 -9.03
N LEU A 71 -5.74 -5.74 -8.18
CA LEU A 71 -5.40 -7.17 -8.20
C LEU A 71 -5.81 -7.85 -9.51
N ASN A 72 -6.99 -7.51 -10.05
CA ASN A 72 -7.43 -8.04 -11.35
C ASN A 72 -6.53 -7.59 -12.50
N LYS A 73 -6.03 -6.34 -12.48
CA LYS A 73 -5.05 -5.85 -13.47
C LYS A 73 -3.72 -6.61 -13.38
N ILE A 74 -3.26 -6.91 -12.17
CA ILE A 74 -2.05 -7.72 -11.96
C ILE A 74 -2.28 -9.14 -12.47
N LYS A 75 -3.42 -9.75 -12.17
CA LYS A 75 -3.80 -11.08 -12.67
C LYS A 75 -3.86 -11.13 -14.21
N ALA A 76 -4.37 -10.08 -14.86
CA ALA A 76 -4.48 -10.04 -16.32
C ALA A 76 -3.15 -9.85 -17.05
N LYS A 77 -2.11 -9.34 -16.36
CA LYS A 77 -0.75 -9.22 -16.88
C LYS A 77 0.08 -10.51 -16.74
N LYS A 78 -0.55 -11.58 -16.28
CA LYS A 78 0.09 -12.85 -15.93
C LYS A 78 0.07 -13.82 -17.10
#